data_AF-A0A7C4MKA9-F1
#
_entry.id   AF-A0A7C4MKA9-F1
#
_cell.length_a   1.000
_cell.length_b   1.000
_cell.length_c   1.000
_cell.angle_alpha   90.00
_cell.angle_beta   90.00
_cell.angle_gamma   90.00
#
_symmetry.space_group_name_H-M   'P 1'
#
loop_
_entity.id
_entity.type
_entity.pdbx_description
1 polymer ?
#
loop_
_entity_poly.entity_id
_entity_poly.type
_entity_poly.pdbx_seq_one_letter_code
_entity_poly.pdbx_strand_id
1 'polypeptide(L)'
;MLITPERFGADRELVRMALDDENIESRPVWKPMHLQPLFEIADGRSAIGAEQPVGSTGGRYRARVVGGKMAEDFFERGLCLPSGTAMTDADLERVIDYGTEMP
;
A
#
# COMPACT_ATOMS: atom_id res chain seq x y z
N MET A 1 5.75 -7.49 0.66
CA MET A 1 5.00 -8.77 0.70
C MET A 1 3.61 -8.57 0.08
N LEU A 2 3.04 -9.59 -0.57
CA LEU A 2 1.64 -9.59 -0.99
C LEU A 2 0.82 -10.47 -0.05
N ILE A 3 -0.25 -9.93 0.52
CA ILE A 3 -1.12 -10.64 1.46
C ILE A 3 -2.37 -11.07 0.69
N THR A 4 -2.64 -12.37 0.68
CA THR A 4 -3.87 -12.92 0.11
C THR A 4 -4.76 -13.34 1.27
N PRO A 5 -5.86 -12.63 1.58
CA PRO A 5 -6.64 -12.85 2.79
C PRO A 5 -7.08 -14.30 2.97
N GLU A 6 -7.47 -14.98 1.89
CA GLU A 6 -7.96 -16.35 1.93
C GLU A 6 -6.87 -17.37 2.29
N ARG A 7 -5.60 -17.02 2.08
CA ARG A 7 -4.44 -17.87 2.41
C ARG A 7 -3.80 -17.50 3.74
N PHE A 8 -3.85 -16.23 4.09
CA PHE A 8 -3.17 -15.67 5.25
C PHE A 8 -4.09 -15.61 6.48
N GLY A 9 -5.41 -15.56 6.30
CA GLY A 9 -6.39 -15.40 7.38
C GLY A 9 -6.69 -13.94 7.75
N ALA A 10 -5.92 -12.99 7.22
CA ALA A 10 -6.10 -11.56 7.46
C ALA A 10 -5.77 -10.73 6.20
N ASP A 11 -6.32 -9.53 6.10
CA ASP A 11 -5.95 -8.55 5.08
C ASP A 11 -4.70 -7.75 5.47
N ARG A 12 -4.22 -6.91 4.54
CA ARG A 12 -3.00 -6.13 4.76
C ARG A 12 -3.14 -5.07 5.87
N GLU A 13 -4.34 -4.57 6.16
CA GLU A 13 -4.52 -3.53 7.18
C GLU A 13 -4.49 -4.15 8.57
N LEU A 14 -5.10 -5.32 8.73
CA LEU A 14 -4.99 -6.09 9.97
C LEU A 14 -3.53 -6.43 10.29
N VAL A 15 -2.76 -6.90 9.29
CA VAL A 15 -1.32 -7.16 9.48
C VAL A 15 -0.56 -5.88 9.81
N ARG A 16 -0.86 -4.76 9.12
CA ARG A 16 -0.22 -3.46 9.39
C ARG A 16 -0.48 -3.00 10.83
N MET A 17 -1.72 -3.15 11.32
CA MET A 17 -2.10 -2.77 12.69
C MET A 17 -1.42 -3.66 13.72
N ALA A 18 -1.36 -4.98 13.50
CA ALA A 18 -0.67 -5.89 14.42
C ALA A 18 0.84 -5.59 14.52
N LEU A 19 1.49 -5.24 13.41
CA LEU A 19 2.88 -4.78 13.43
C LEU A 19 3.03 -3.43 14.16
N ASP A 20 2.09 -2.51 14.00
CA ASP A 20 2.08 -1.21 14.66
C ASP A 20 1.94 -1.33 16.19
N ASP A 21 1.10 -2.25 16.67
CA ASP A 21 0.94 -2.58 18.10
C ASP A 21 2.27 -3.07 18.73
N GLU A 22 3.12 -3.67 17.91
CA GLU A 22 4.47 -4.11 18.26
C GLU A 22 5.54 -3.06 17.92
N ASN A 23 5.16 -1.83 17.59
CA ASN A 23 6.08 -0.74 17.24
C ASN A 23 7.00 -1.11 16.06
N ILE A 24 6.49 -1.91 15.11
CA ILE A 24 7.14 -2.30 13.87
C ILE A 24 6.50 -1.52 12.73
N GLU A 25 7.23 -0.55 12.19
CA GLU A 25 6.71 0.27 11.11
C GLU A 25 6.52 -0.56 9.82
N SER A 26 5.30 -0.55 9.29
CA SER A 26 5.00 -1.08 7.96
C SER A 26 4.10 -0.11 7.19
N ARG A 27 4.16 -0.15 5.86
CA ARG A 27 3.39 0.77 5.01
C ARG A 27 2.77 0.05 3.83
N PRO A 28 1.58 0.47 3.36
CA PRO A 28 1.10 0.16 2.03
C PRO A 28 2.19 0.35 0.97
N VAL A 29 2.17 -0.48 -0.07
CA VAL A 29 2.95 -0.13 -1.27
C VAL A 29 2.41 1.15 -1.91
N TRP A 30 3.15 1.69 -2.87
CA TRP A 30 2.79 2.95 -3.52
C TRP A 30 1.41 2.90 -4.19
N LYS A 31 0.56 3.89 -3.87
CA LYS A 31 -0.70 4.11 -4.59
C LYS A 31 -0.40 4.45 -6.05
N PRO A 32 -0.93 3.69 -7.02
CA PRO A 32 -0.65 3.88 -8.44
C PRO A 32 -0.95 5.31 -8.89
N MET A 33 -0.08 5.85 -9.75
CA MET A 33 -0.16 7.25 -10.19
C MET A 33 -1.50 7.58 -10.85
N HIS A 34 -2.10 6.64 -11.59
CA HIS A 34 -3.40 6.85 -12.23
C HIS A 34 -4.58 6.96 -11.26
N LEU A 35 -4.41 6.54 -10.01
CA LEU A 35 -5.39 6.72 -8.93
C LEU A 35 -5.15 7.99 -8.10
N GLN A 36 -4.11 8.78 -8.41
CA GLN A 36 -3.88 10.02 -7.68
C GLN A 36 -4.85 11.11 -8.17
N PRO A 37 -5.36 11.96 -7.26
CA PRO A 37 -6.29 13.04 -7.61
C PRO A 37 -5.67 14.07 -8.56
N LEU A 38 -4.34 14.14 -8.60
CA LEU A 38 -3.56 15.03 -9.43
C LEU A 38 -3.71 14.76 -10.94
N PHE A 39 -4.01 13.52 -11.36
CA PHE A 39 -4.02 13.15 -12.78
C PHE A 39 -5.42 13.04 -13.38
N GLU A 40 -5.53 13.49 -14.62
CA GLU A 40 -6.68 13.26 -15.50
C GLU A 40 -6.32 12.13 -16.46
N ILE A 41 -7.03 11.00 -16.33
CA ILE A 41 -6.81 9.81 -17.16
C ILE A 41 -7.93 9.71 -18.18
N ALA A 42 -7.57 9.69 -19.46
CA ALA A 42 -8.52 9.68 -20.58
C ALA A 42 -9.54 8.53 -20.53
N ASP A 43 -9.16 7.40 -19.93
CA ASP A 43 -9.98 6.18 -19.86
C ASP A 43 -10.95 6.15 -18.66
N GLY A 44 -11.16 7.29 -17.98
CA GLY A 44 -12.09 7.39 -16.84
C GLY A 44 -11.59 6.77 -15.53
N ARG A 45 -10.37 6.22 -15.49
CA ARG A 45 -9.75 5.61 -14.28
C ARG A 45 -9.15 6.62 -13.32
N SER A 46 -9.67 7.85 -13.29
CA SER A 46 -9.32 8.76 -12.22
C SER A 46 -10.02 8.33 -10.94
N ALA A 47 -9.39 8.56 -9.78
CA ALA A 47 -10.01 8.26 -8.50
C ALA A 47 -11.43 8.84 -8.40
N ILE A 48 -12.40 7.94 -8.28
CA ILE A 48 -13.75 8.20 -7.76
C ILE A 48 -13.60 8.90 -6.41
N GLY A 49 -14.18 10.10 -6.27
CA GLY A 49 -14.18 10.85 -5.00
C GLY A 49 -12.94 11.71 -4.71
N ALA A 50 -12.10 12.00 -5.70
CA ALA A 50 -11.04 13.00 -5.55
C ALA A 50 -11.62 14.42 -5.44
N GLU A 51 -12.01 14.83 -4.24
CA GLU A 51 -12.17 16.25 -3.93
C GLU A 51 -10.80 16.94 -4.09
N GLN A 52 -10.76 18.09 -4.77
CA GLN A 52 -9.54 18.89 -4.83
C GLN A 52 -9.11 19.22 -3.40
N PRO A 53 -7.85 18.93 -3.00
CA PRO A 53 -7.36 19.34 -1.70
C PRO A 53 -7.57 20.84 -1.56
N VAL A 54 -8.19 21.28 -0.46
CA VAL A 54 -8.41 22.71 -0.21
C VAL A 54 -7.03 23.40 -0.20
N GLY A 55 -6.79 24.26 -1.20
CA GLY A 55 -5.49 24.93 -1.39
C GLY A 55 -4.61 24.43 -2.55
N SER A 56 -5.05 23.47 -3.40
CA SER A 56 -4.29 23.14 -4.62
C SER A 56 -4.48 24.21 -5.70
N THR A 57 -3.49 25.06 -5.91
CA THR A 57 -3.44 26.06 -7.00
C THR A 57 -3.08 25.48 -8.37
N GLY A 58 -3.07 24.15 -8.53
CA GLY A 58 -2.66 23.46 -9.76
C GLY A 58 -3.78 22.61 -10.37
N GLY A 59 -4.03 22.81 -11.67
CA GLY A 59 -4.97 21.98 -12.43
C GLY A 59 -4.54 20.50 -12.52
N ARG A 60 -5.46 19.64 -12.97
CA ARG A 60 -5.19 18.21 -13.16
C ARG A 60 -4.29 17.99 -14.38
N TYR A 61 -3.31 17.10 -14.26
CA TYR A 61 -2.37 16.80 -15.35
C TYR A 61 -2.85 15.60 -16.17
N ARG A 62 -2.96 15.77 -17.49
CA ARG A 62 -3.26 14.65 -18.39
C ARG A 62 -2.12 13.64 -18.38
N ALA A 63 -2.45 12.37 -18.13
CA ALA A 63 -1.49 11.29 -18.15
C ALA A 63 -2.04 10.09 -18.94
N ARG A 64 -1.15 9.44 -19.69
CA ARG A 64 -1.44 8.15 -20.33
C ARG A 64 -1.23 7.03 -19.31
N VAL A 65 -2.11 6.04 -19.35
CA VAL A 65 -2.00 4.82 -18.54
C VAL A 65 -1.90 3.63 -19.48
N VAL A 66 -1.07 2.65 -19.11
CA VAL A 66 -0.99 1.37 -19.78
C VAL A 66 -1.20 0.29 -18.73
N GLY A 67 -2.23 -0.53 -18.88
CA GLY A 67 -2.59 -1.55 -17.89
C GLY A 67 -3.28 -0.97 -16.65
N GLY A 68 -2.63 -1.01 -15.49
CA GLY A 68 -3.14 -0.48 -14.22
C GLY A 68 -3.62 -1.53 -13.22
N LYS A 69 -4.35 -2.57 -13.67
CA LYS A 69 -4.95 -3.57 -12.78
C LYS A 69 -3.95 -4.27 -11.85
N MET A 70 -2.76 -4.61 -12.34
CA MET A 70 -1.72 -5.23 -11.50
C MET A 70 -1.17 -4.25 -10.45
N ALA A 71 -1.03 -2.98 -10.81
CA ALA A 71 -0.58 -1.96 -9.85
C ALA A 71 -1.66 -1.69 -8.78
N GLU A 72 -2.94 -1.72 -9.17
CA GLU A 72 -4.09 -1.64 -8.27
C GLU A 72 -4.11 -2.83 -7.30
N ASP A 73 -3.98 -4.06 -7.82
CA ASP A 73 -3.90 -5.30 -7.03
C ASP A 73 -2.70 -5.31 -6.07
N PHE A 74 -1.53 -4.88 -6.54
CA PHE A 74 -0.36 -4.73 -5.67
C PHE A 74 -0.61 -3.70 -4.58
N PHE A 75 -1.26 -2.57 -4.90
CA PHE A 75 -1.61 -1.59 -3.89
C PHE A 75 -2.57 -2.16 -2.85
N GLU A 76 -3.61 -2.85 -3.27
CA GLU A 76 -4.63 -3.43 -2.40
C GLU A 76 -4.06 -4.45 -1.42
N ARG A 77 -3.11 -5.28 -1.86
CA ARG A 77 -2.61 -6.42 -1.08
C ARG A 77 -1.17 -6.29 -0.59
N GLY A 78 -0.47 -5.27 -1.07
CA GLY A 78 0.96 -5.09 -0.84
C GLY A 78 1.26 -4.35 0.45
N LEU A 79 2.17 -4.92 1.24
CA LEU A 79 2.72 -4.33 2.44
C LEU A 79 4.26 -4.29 2.36
N CYS A 80 4.83 -3.12 2.60
CA CYS A 80 6.25 -2.90 2.81
C CYS A 80 6.60 -3.23 4.26
N LEU A 81 7.57 -4.12 4.45
CA LEU A 81 8.10 -4.51 5.75
C LEU A 81 9.42 -3.77 6.03
N PRO A 82 9.85 -3.68 7.30
CA PRO A 82 11.18 -3.18 7.63
C PRO A 82 12.26 -3.93 6.85
N SER A 83 13.17 -3.18 6.24
CA SER A 83 14.27 -3.71 5.43
C SER A 83 15.54 -2.89 5.62
N GLY A 84 15.73 -2.30 6.80
CA GLY A 84 16.87 -1.44 7.11
C GLY A 84 18.17 -2.25 7.19
N THR A 85 19.28 -1.68 6.72
CA THR A 85 20.59 -2.35 6.73
C THR A 85 21.16 -2.60 8.12
N ALA A 86 20.61 -1.96 9.16
CA ALA A 86 21.01 -2.12 10.55
C ALA A 86 20.19 -3.19 11.31
N MET A 87 19.24 -3.85 10.64
CA MET A 87 18.44 -4.90 11.26
C MET A 87 19.29 -6.12 11.59
N THR A 88 19.07 -6.65 12.80
CA THR A 88 19.67 -7.90 13.25
C THR A 88 18.79 -9.09 12.89
N ASP A 89 19.33 -10.30 13.00
CA ASP A 89 18.54 -11.53 12.81
C ASP A 89 17.37 -11.62 13.80
N ALA A 90 17.54 -11.13 15.03
CA ALA A 90 16.48 -11.06 16.03
C ALA A 90 15.36 -10.08 15.63
N ASP A 91 15.71 -8.96 14.97
CA ASP A 91 14.70 -8.04 14.44
C ASP A 91 13.92 -8.68 13.29
N LEU A 92 14.60 -9.46 12.44
CA LEU A 92 13.97 -10.18 11.34
C LEU A 92 13.04 -11.29 11.85
N GLU A 93 13.48 -12.07 12.84
CA GLU A 93 12.65 -13.10 13.49
C GLU A 93 11.40 -12.49 14.10
N ARG A 94 11.53 -11.37 14.82
CA ARG A 94 10.38 -10.63 15.34
C ARG A 94 9.40 -10.24 14.23
N VAL A 95 9.87 -9.73 13.09
CA VAL A 95 8.98 -9.39 11.96
C VAL A 95 8.30 -10.65 11.36
N ILE A 96 9.01 -11.77 11.30
CA ILE A 96 8.51 -13.03 10.72
C ILE A 96 7.47 -13.68 11.63
N ASP A 97 7.74 -13.79 12.93
CA ASP A 97 6.89 -14.50 13.89
C ASP A 97 5.50 -13.84 13.96
N TYR A 98 5.45 -12.51 14.09
CA TYR A 98 4.18 -11.76 14.03
C TYR A 98 3.51 -11.84 12.67
N GLY A 99 4.28 -12.06 11.59
CA GLY A 99 3.75 -12.32 10.26
C GLY A 99 3.14 -13.72 10.10
N THR A 100 3.31 -14.64 11.04
CA THR A 100 2.82 -16.03 10.92
C THR A 100 1.84 -16.45 12.02
N GLU A 101 1.81 -15.75 13.16
CA GLU A 101 1.01 -16.09 14.33
C GLU A 101 -0.12 -15.09 14.61
N MET A 102 -0.81 -14.65 13.55
CA MET A 102 -2.04 -13.86 13.70
C MET A 102 -3.20 -14.79 14.13
N PRO A 103 -3.99 -14.45 15.16
CA PRO A 103 -5.14 -15.25 15.59
C PRO A 103 -6.26 -15.33 14.55
#